data_AF-F0QY97-F1
#
_entry.id   AF-F0QY97-F1
#
_cell.length_a   1.000
_cell.length_b   1.000
_cell.length_c   1.000
_cell.angle_alpha   90.00
_cell.angle_beta   90.00
_cell.angle_gamma   90.00
#
_symmetry.space_group_name_H-M   'P 1'
#
loop_
_entity.id
_entity.type
_entity.pdbx_description
1 polymer ?
#
loop_
_entity_poly.entity_id
_entity_poly.type
_entity_poly.pdbx_seq_one_letter_code
_entity_poly.pdbx_strand_id
1 'polypeptide(L)'
;MSIPTPQLPEGVEAGKLVLKLLNIRENKVFGRKEVSAEAWHVGLPTPSRLQLREEIAKAMGVDVKQVYVVRVITEYGRHRSTIEAHVYDDLSTGERIEPLYVKLRNIPKEEAKKIREEMKKKKTEKKKAAAKK
;
A
#
# COMPACT_ATOMS: atom_id res chain seq x y z
N MET A 1 -25.43 -26.26 -20.50
CA MET A 1 -25.62 -24.87 -20.08
C MET A 1 -24.28 -24.18 -20.22
N SER A 2 -24.13 -23.31 -21.22
CA SER A 2 -22.91 -22.52 -21.41
C SER A 2 -22.78 -21.58 -20.23
N ILE A 3 -21.76 -21.77 -19.39
CA ILE A 3 -21.43 -20.80 -18.35
C ILE A 3 -20.93 -19.57 -19.13
N PRO A 4 -21.57 -18.40 -18.99
CA PRO A 4 -21.07 -17.19 -19.64
C PRO A 4 -19.66 -16.95 -19.12
N THR A 5 -18.67 -17.00 -20.00
CA THR A 5 -17.30 -16.63 -19.70
C THR A 5 -17.35 -15.23 -19.10
N PRO A 6 -16.83 -14.99 -17.88
CA PRO A 6 -16.75 -13.65 -17.34
C PRO A 6 -15.87 -12.85 -18.31
N GLN A 7 -16.51 -11.94 -19.06
CA GLN A 7 -15.82 -11.05 -19.97
C GLN A 7 -14.85 -10.21 -19.14
N LEU A 8 -13.56 -10.26 -19.47
CA LEU A 8 -12.63 -9.29 -18.92
C LEU A 8 -13.10 -7.90 -19.37
N PRO A 9 -13.17 -6.90 -18.48
CA PRO A 9 -13.49 -5.54 -18.88
C PRO A 9 -12.48 -5.06 -19.93
N GLU A 10 -12.99 -4.35 -20.95
CA GLU A 10 -12.21 -3.87 -22.09
C GLU A 10 -10.99 -3.03 -21.64
N GLY A 11 -9.82 -3.30 -22.23
CA GLY A 11 -8.59 -2.52 -22.02
C GLY A 11 -7.47 -3.21 -21.22
N VAL A 12 -7.65 -4.47 -20.80
CA VAL A 12 -6.60 -5.22 -20.08
C VAL A 12 -5.73 -6.01 -21.06
N GLU A 13 -4.66 -5.38 -21.54
CA GLU A 13 -3.63 -6.05 -22.34
C GLU A 13 -2.67 -6.87 -21.45
N ALA A 14 -2.24 -8.03 -21.93
CA ALA A 14 -1.22 -8.83 -21.26
C ALA A 14 0.08 -8.02 -21.12
N GLY A 15 0.54 -7.79 -19.89
CA GLY A 15 1.77 -7.06 -19.59
C GLY A 15 1.59 -5.59 -19.18
N LYS A 16 0.37 -5.04 -19.15
CA LYS A 16 0.12 -3.70 -18.61
C LYS A 16 -0.56 -3.76 -17.25
N LEU A 17 -0.09 -2.91 -16.33
CA LEU A 17 -0.72 -2.67 -15.04
C LEU A 17 -1.79 -1.59 -15.23
N VAL A 18 -3.06 -1.95 -15.04
CA VAL A 18 -4.19 -1.02 -15.15
C VAL A 18 -4.79 -0.84 -13.76
N LEU A 19 -4.78 0.41 -13.29
CA LEU A 19 -5.32 0.77 -11.99
C LEU A 19 -6.69 1.42 -12.17
N LYS A 20 -7.71 0.84 -11.55
CA LYS A 20 -9.08 1.35 -11.50
C LYS A 20 -9.41 1.79 -10.08
N LEU A 21 -9.71 3.07 -9.89
CA LEU A 21 -10.23 3.57 -8.62
C LEU A 21 -11.69 3.14 -8.48
N LEU A 22 -12.03 2.47 -7.38
CA LEU A 22 -13.39 2.04 -7.10
C LEU A 22 -14.14 3.05 -6.25
N ASN A 23 -13.53 3.43 -5.13
CA ASN A 23 -14.17 4.23 -4.11
C ASN A 23 -13.15 5.16 -3.45
N ILE A 24 -13.56 6.41 -3.23
CA ILE A 24 -12.78 7.43 -2.55
C ILE A 24 -13.68 7.96 -1.44
N ARG A 25 -13.30 7.66 -0.20
CA ARG A 25 -14.01 8.12 1.00
C ARG A 25 -13.15 9.15 1.71
N GLU A 26 -13.64 10.38 1.80
CA GLU A 26 -12.95 11.43 2.54
C GLU A 26 -13.33 11.39 4.02
N ASN A 27 -12.30 11.35 4.88
CA ASN A 27 -12.47 11.40 6.33
C ASN A 27 -11.81 12.66 6.89
N LYS A 28 -12.65 13.68 7.13
CA LYS A 28 -12.23 15.00 7.60
C LYS A 28 -11.58 14.99 9.00
N VAL A 29 -11.93 14.02 9.85
CA VAL A 29 -11.39 13.95 11.23
C VAL A 29 -9.90 13.66 11.24
N PHE A 30 -9.45 12.81 10.33
CA PHE A 30 -8.04 12.44 10.20
C PHE A 30 -7.32 13.20 9.08
N GLY A 31 -8.04 14.01 8.30
CA GLY A 31 -7.48 14.68 7.11
C GLY A 31 -6.94 13.67 6.09
N ARG A 32 -7.68 12.57 5.88
CA ARG A 32 -7.26 11.49 4.98
C ARG A 32 -8.36 11.07 4.03
N LYS A 33 -7.99 10.65 2.84
CA LYS A 33 -8.85 9.98 1.86
C LYS A 33 -8.53 8.49 1.88
N GLU A 34 -9.54 7.70 2.18
CA GLU A 34 -9.50 6.25 2.10
C GLU A 34 -9.86 5.85 0.68
N VAL A 35 -8.90 5.26 -0.01
CA VAL A 35 -9.04 4.89 -1.42
C VAL A 35 -9.02 3.39 -1.55
N SER A 36 -10.08 2.86 -2.15
CA SER A 36 -10.17 1.49 -2.61
C SER A 36 -9.90 1.47 -4.11
N ALA A 37 -8.91 0.71 -4.54
CA ALA A 37 -8.51 0.61 -5.92
C ALA A 37 -8.30 -0.85 -6.34
N GLU A 38 -8.48 -1.13 -7.61
CA GLU A 38 -8.20 -2.42 -8.21
C GLU A 38 -7.06 -2.29 -9.20
N ALA A 39 -6.03 -3.11 -9.03
CA ALA A 39 -4.95 -3.26 -9.97
C ALA A 39 -5.14 -4.55 -10.77
N TRP A 40 -5.24 -4.42 -12.08
CA TRP A 40 -5.30 -5.51 -13.05
C TRP A 40 -3.90 -5.69 -13.66
N HIS A 41 -3.32 -6.88 -13.53
CA HIS A 41 -1.93 -7.16 -13.93
C HIS A 41 -1.82 -8.50 -14.67
N VAL A 42 -2.53 -8.64 -15.78
CA VAL A 42 -2.60 -9.88 -16.57
C VAL A 42 -1.22 -10.25 -17.11
N GLY A 43 -0.75 -11.45 -16.77
CA GLY A 43 0.58 -11.94 -17.18
C GLY A 43 1.75 -11.40 -16.38
N LEU A 44 1.53 -10.50 -15.42
CA LEU A 44 2.55 -9.98 -14.51
C LEU A 44 2.39 -10.55 -13.10
N PRO A 45 3.51 -10.63 -12.34
CA PRO A 45 3.44 -10.92 -10.92
C PRO A 45 2.67 -9.82 -10.19
N THR A 46 2.30 -10.09 -8.94
CA THR A 46 1.67 -9.10 -8.08
C THR A 46 2.53 -7.83 -8.01
N PRO A 47 1.96 -6.66 -8.34
CA PRO A 47 2.71 -5.40 -8.37
C PRO A 47 3.28 -5.08 -6.99
N SER A 48 4.48 -4.49 -6.99
CA SER A 48 5.14 -4.09 -5.75
C SER A 48 4.41 -2.91 -5.11
N ARG A 49 4.44 -2.80 -3.78
CA ARG A 49 3.83 -1.68 -3.05
C ARG A 49 4.38 -0.32 -3.50
N LEU A 50 5.64 -0.26 -3.92
CA LEU A 50 6.26 0.97 -4.43
C LEU A 50 5.67 1.39 -5.77
N GLN A 51 5.46 0.44 -6.69
CA GLN A 51 4.85 0.69 -7.99
C GLN A 51 3.39 1.12 -7.83
N LEU A 52 2.64 0.41 -6.99
CA LEU A 52 1.26 0.79 -6.68
C LEU A 52 1.14 2.19 -6.10
N ARG A 53 2.10 2.59 -5.26
CA ARG A 53 2.14 3.93 -4.67
C ARG A 53 2.35 5.01 -5.73
N GLU A 54 3.25 4.77 -6.68
CA GLU A 54 3.50 5.69 -7.79
C GLU A 54 2.29 5.82 -8.71
N GLU A 55 1.61 4.71 -9.00
CA GLU A 55 0.43 4.73 -9.86
C GLU A 55 -0.78 5.38 -9.18
N ILE A 56 -1.00 5.12 -7.89
CA ILE A 56 -2.06 5.78 -7.11
C ILE A 56 -1.77 7.28 -6.99
N ALA A 57 -0.51 7.67 -6.78
CA ALA A 57 -0.08 9.06 -6.77
C ALA A 57 -0.35 9.76 -8.11
N LYS A 58 -0.02 9.10 -9.23
CA LYS A 58 -0.33 9.60 -10.58
C LYS A 58 -1.83 9.72 -10.83
N ALA A 59 -2.61 8.73 -10.39
CA ALA A 59 -4.05 8.72 -10.59
C ALA A 59 -4.78 9.82 -9.80
N MET A 60 -4.28 10.20 -8.62
CA MET A 60 -4.84 11.27 -7.80
C MET A 60 -4.13 12.62 -7.92
N GLY A 61 -3.00 12.70 -8.64
CA GLY A 61 -2.22 13.94 -8.78
C GLY A 61 -1.56 14.41 -7.49
N VAL A 62 -1.19 13.48 -6.60
CA VAL A 62 -0.61 13.77 -5.27
C VAL A 62 0.82 13.25 -5.18
N ASP A 63 1.58 13.74 -4.20
CA ASP A 63 2.94 13.26 -3.99
C ASP A 63 2.98 11.82 -3.50
N VAL A 64 3.96 11.08 -4.01
CA VAL A 64 4.22 9.68 -3.65
C VAL A 64 4.46 9.48 -2.15
N LYS A 65 4.88 10.53 -1.43
CA LYS A 65 5.13 10.49 0.01
C LYS A 65 3.85 10.59 0.86
N GLN A 66 2.77 11.16 0.30
CA GLN A 66 1.47 11.30 0.98
C GLN A 66 0.61 10.02 0.89
N VAL A 67 0.99 9.10 0.00
CA VAL A 67 0.26 7.86 -0.27
C VAL A 67 0.83 6.69 0.55
N TYR A 68 -0.03 6.13 1.41
CA TYR A 68 0.27 4.92 2.18
C TYR A 68 -0.57 3.75 1.69
N VAL A 69 0.05 2.59 1.47
CA VAL A 69 -0.63 1.38 0.98
C VAL A 69 -0.76 0.44 2.16
N VAL A 70 -1.99 0.30 2.67
CA VAL A 70 -2.27 -0.44 3.90
C VAL A 70 -2.36 -1.93 3.60
N ARG A 71 -3.15 -2.28 2.57
CA ARG A 71 -3.47 -3.66 2.24
C ARG A 71 -3.46 -3.86 0.73
N VAL A 72 -2.93 -5.01 0.33
CA VAL A 72 -2.98 -5.51 -1.04
C VAL A 72 -3.44 -6.95 -0.94
N ILE A 73 -4.59 -7.25 -1.53
CA ILE A 73 -5.18 -8.59 -1.57
C ILE A 73 -5.29 -8.99 -3.04
N THR A 74 -4.52 -9.99 -3.42
CA THR A 74 -4.63 -10.63 -4.74
C THR A 74 -5.71 -11.70 -4.71
N GLU A 75 -6.64 -11.69 -5.66
CA GLU A 75 -7.58 -12.79 -5.84
C GLU A 75 -6.85 -14.05 -6.34
N TYR A 76 -7.21 -15.22 -5.84
CA TYR A 76 -6.59 -16.48 -6.27
C TYR A 76 -7.00 -16.80 -7.72
N GLY A 77 -6.01 -17.19 -8.54
CA GLY A 77 -6.23 -17.58 -9.95
C GLY A 77 -6.67 -16.44 -10.87
N ARG A 78 -6.79 -15.21 -10.35
CA ARG A 78 -7.10 -14.00 -11.11
C ARG A 78 -5.97 -13.00 -10.94
N HIS A 79 -5.53 -12.41 -12.03
CA HIS A 79 -4.51 -11.37 -12.03
C HIS A 79 -5.10 -10.00 -11.60
N ARG A 80 -5.86 -10.00 -10.51
CA ARG A 80 -6.58 -8.85 -9.96
C ARG A 80 -6.19 -8.68 -8.50
N SER A 81 -5.79 -7.47 -8.15
CA SER A 81 -5.38 -7.08 -6.81
C SER A 81 -6.29 -5.97 -6.30
N THR A 82 -6.98 -6.21 -5.20
CA THR A 82 -7.69 -5.17 -4.45
C THR A 82 -6.71 -4.48 -3.52
N ILE A 83 -6.71 -3.15 -3.54
CA ILE A 83 -5.78 -2.30 -2.83
C ILE A 83 -6.56 -1.34 -1.94
N GLU A 84 -6.13 -1.25 -0.69
CA GLU A 84 -6.58 -0.24 0.26
C GLU A 84 -5.41 0.72 0.51
N ALA A 85 -5.63 1.99 0.18
CA ALA A 85 -4.64 3.05 0.35
C ALA A 85 -5.23 4.21 1.16
N HIS A 86 -4.37 4.86 1.95
CA HIS A 86 -4.67 6.11 2.63
C HIS A 86 -3.86 7.20 1.96
N VAL A 87 -4.54 8.26 1.54
CA VAL A 87 -3.92 9.47 1.00
C VAL A 87 -4.14 10.58 2.01
N TYR A 88 -3.06 11.17 2.51
CA TYR A 88 -3.12 12.28 3.45
C TYR A 88 -2.93 13.61 2.72
N ASP A 89 -3.63 14.64 3.17
CA ASP A 89 -3.42 16.00 2.65
C ASP A 89 -2.05 16.55 3.10
N ASP A 90 -1.63 16.20 4.32
CA ASP A 90 -0.35 16.63 4.91
C ASP A 90 0.60 15.47 5.24
N LEU A 91 1.89 15.70 4.99
CA LEU A 91 2.94 14.72 5.27
C LEU A 91 3.11 14.44 6.77
N SER A 92 3.07 15.52 7.57
CA SER A 92 3.26 15.43 9.04
C SER A 92 2.15 14.62 9.70
N THR A 93 0.92 14.74 9.18
CA THR A 93 -0.26 14.05 9.67
C THR A 93 -0.16 12.55 9.40
N GLY A 94 0.27 12.15 8.19
CA GLY A 94 0.56 10.76 7.85
C GLY A 94 1.64 10.14 8.76
N GLU A 95 2.71 10.88 9.06
CA GLU A 95 3.76 10.42 9.97
C GLU A 95 3.32 10.28 11.43
N ARG A 96 2.30 11.00 11.88
CA ARG A 96 1.82 10.88 13.27
C ARG A 96 0.82 9.74 13.43
N ILE A 97 -0.09 9.59 12.47
CA ILE A 97 -1.22 8.67 12.56
C ILE A 97 -0.85 7.24 12.15
N GLU A 98 -0.02 7.07 11.11
CA GLU A 98 0.21 5.73 10.56
C GLU A 98 1.03 4.84 11.51
N PRO A 99 0.63 3.57 11.68
CA PRO A 99 1.40 2.61 12.45
C PRO A 99 2.81 2.41 11.88
N LEU A 100 3.78 2.14 12.77
CA LEU A 100 5.18 1.94 12.38
C LEU A 100 5.37 0.83 11.34
N TYR A 101 4.53 -0.22 11.36
CA TYR A 101 4.65 -1.32 10.39
C TYR A 101 4.18 -0.95 8.98
N VAL A 102 3.27 0.03 8.83
CA VAL A 102 2.81 0.52 7.52
C VAL A 102 3.91 1.39 6.91
N LYS A 103 4.49 2.29 7.70
CA LYS A 103 5.64 3.11 7.30
C LYS A 103 6.80 2.26 6.78
N LEU A 104 7.20 1.24 7.55
CA LEU A 104 8.29 0.33 7.16
C LEU A 104 8.01 -0.48 5.90
N ARG A 105 6.74 -0.70 5.53
CA ARG A 105 6.37 -1.43 4.31
C ARG A 105 6.32 -0.53 3.09
N ASN A 106 6.18 0.78 3.30
CA ASN A 106 6.09 1.81 2.27
C ASN A 106 7.42 2.47 1.93
N ILE A 107 8.43 2.27 2.78
CA ILE A 107 9.80 2.70 2.58
C ILE A 107 10.60 1.60 1.83
N PRO A 108 11.61 1.95 1.02
CA PRO A 108 12.53 0.99 0.42
C PRO A 108 13.09 0.00 1.45
N LYS A 109 13.24 -1.28 1.04
CA LYS A 109 13.62 -2.38 1.94
C LYS A 109 14.94 -2.13 2.70
N GLU A 110 15.84 -1.31 2.17
CA GLU A 110 17.13 -1.00 2.79
C GLU A 110 17.00 -0.09 4.02
N GLU A 111 16.21 0.97 3.93
CA GLU A 111 15.94 1.86 5.05
C GLU A 111 15.06 1.16 6.10
N ALA A 112 14.13 0.32 5.66
CA ALA A 112 13.32 -0.50 6.57
C ALA A 112 14.15 -1.49 7.41
N LYS A 113 15.26 -2.01 6.87
CA LYS A 113 16.20 -2.88 7.62
C LYS A 113 16.96 -2.10 8.69
N LYS A 114 17.47 -0.91 8.36
CA LYS A 114 18.19 -0.04 9.32
C LYS A 114 17.30 0.35 10.50
N ILE A 115 16.06 0.78 10.23
CA ILE A 115 15.10 1.16 11.28
C ILE A 115 14.70 -0.05 12.15
N ARG A 116 14.60 -1.25 11.56
CA ARG A 116 14.34 -2.48 12.31
C ARG A 116 15.50 -2.87 13.22
N GLU A 117 16.74 -2.69 12.78
CA GLU A 117 17.93 -2.96 13.59
C GLU A 117 18.07 -1.99 14.75
N GLU A 118 17.81 -0.70 14.54
CA GLU A 118 17.80 0.30 15.61
C GLU A 118 16.69 0.03 16.64
N MET A 119 15.49 -0.36 16.20
CA MET A 119 14.42 -0.76 17.11
C MET A 119 14.74 -2.05 17.87
N LYS A 120 15.45 -3.01 17.24
CA LYS A 120 15.94 -4.21 17.93
C LYS A 120 16.99 -3.85 18.99
N LYS A 121 17.95 -2.97 18.68
CA LYS A 121 18.98 -2.47 19.61
C LYS A 121 18.34 -1.80 20.84
N LYS A 122 17.38 -0.89 20.63
CA LYS A 122 16.63 -0.24 21.73
C LYS A 122 15.82 -1.23 22.56
N LYS A 123 15.26 -2.29 21.95
CA LYS A 123 14.55 -3.35 22.68
C LYS A 123 15.51 -4.24 23.49
N THR A 124 16.69 -4.55 22.97
CA THR A 124 17.71 -5.31 23.72
C THR A 124 18.28 -4.51 24.88
N GLU A 125 18.47 -3.20 24.74
CA GLU A 125 18.92 -2.33 25.83
C GLU A 125 17.86 -2.19 26.92
N LYS A 126 16.58 -2.01 26.56
CA LYS A 126 15.48 -2.03 27.54
C LYS A 126 15.33 -3.36 28.26
N LYS A 127 15.50 -4.50 27.56
CA LYS A 127 15.52 -5.83 28.19
C LYS A 127 16.70 -6.00 29.14
N LYS A 128 17.89 -5.51 28.77
CA LYS A 128 19.08 -5.55 29.64
C LYS A 128 18.94 -4.63 30.87
N ALA A 129 18.30 -3.48 30.74
CA ALA A 129 18.01 -2.59 31.86
C ALA A 129 16.94 -3.14 32.82
N ALA A 130 15.94 -3.87 32.30
CA ALA A 130 14.92 -4.54 33.10
C ALA A 130 15.40 -5.82 33.79
N ALA A 131 16.42 -6.51 33.24
CA ALA A 131 17.02 -7.71 33.85
C ALA A 131 18.12 -7.41 34.88
N LYS A 132 18.54 -6.14 35.00
CA LYS A 132 19.58 -5.68 35.92
C LYS A 132 18.98 -4.94 37.14
N LYS A 133 17.67 -5.04 37.32
CA LYS A 133 16.88 -4.48 38.42
C LYS A 133 16.09 -5.61 39.05
#